data_AF-A0A965NXH4-F1
#
_entry.id   AF-A0A965NXH4-F1
#
_cell.length_a   1.000
_cell.length_b   1.000
_cell.length_c   1.000
_cell.angle_alpha   90.00
_cell.angle_beta   90.00
_cell.angle_gamma   90.00
#
_symmetry.space_group_name_H-M   'P 1'
#
loop_
_entity.id
_entity.type
_entity.pdbx_description
1 polymer ?
#
loop_
_entity_poly.entity_id
_entity_poly.type
_entity_poly.pdbx_seq_one_letter_code
_entity_poly.pdbx_strand_id
1 'polypeptide(L)'
;MKITVRQLRRVISEEAKRVFEAANTVKDALSDKLALAVVAGDPKSFILYDPELLIKIIEADEDDDSRAYKAIYAVVMVNRDKEAPQWGAKTVNATAARDGYGPLLYDIAMDECGGLVSDRSSVSPRAKAVWRFYRDNREDVVKKPLDDMEDPKTPTKKDDTEELHPGGAKNPLNYAYFINGGPNTSRLKANHAAYAKQFRRLGITQDRLSWIAQEFFDRNY
;
A
#
# COMPACT_ATOMS: atom_id res chain seq x y z
N MET A 1 9.95 -9.78 -31.70
CA MET A 1 8.90 -10.73 -31.30
C MET A 1 7.80 -9.96 -30.57
N LYS A 2 6.55 -9.90 -31.08
CA LYS A 2 5.45 -9.17 -30.42
C LYS A 2 4.67 -10.13 -29.51
N ILE A 3 4.58 -9.80 -28.22
CA ILE A 3 3.80 -10.55 -27.23
C ILE A 3 2.32 -10.17 -27.39
N THR A 4 1.41 -11.15 -27.35
CA THR A 4 -0.04 -10.90 -27.39
C THR A 4 -0.56 -10.41 -26.04
N VAL A 5 -1.71 -9.71 -26.01
CA VAL A 5 -2.38 -9.27 -24.77
C VAL A 5 -2.64 -10.44 -23.81
N ARG A 6 -2.98 -11.62 -24.34
CA ARG A 6 -3.20 -12.83 -23.54
C ARG A 6 -1.91 -13.33 -22.87
N GLN A 7 -0.80 -13.33 -23.61
CA GLN A 7 0.51 -13.69 -23.07
C GLN A 7 0.98 -12.67 -22.03
N LEU A 8 0.80 -11.37 -22.27
CA LEU A 8 1.15 -10.33 -21.31
C LEU A 8 0.37 -10.48 -19.99
N ARG A 9 -0.96 -10.71 -20.07
CA ARG A 9 -1.78 -10.97 -18.87
C ARG A 9 -1.32 -12.18 -18.08
N ARG A 10 -0.89 -13.24 -18.77
CA ARG A 10 -0.35 -14.44 -18.13
C ARG A 10 0.96 -14.13 -17.40
N VAL A 11 1.89 -13.45 -18.04
CA VAL A 11 3.17 -13.06 -17.43
C VAL A 11 2.93 -12.23 -16.17
N ILE A 12 2.08 -11.20 -16.25
CA ILE A 12 1.77 -10.34 -15.10
C ILE A 12 1.10 -11.14 -13.97
N SER A 13 0.23 -12.11 -14.30
CA SER A 13 -0.43 -12.95 -13.29
C SER A 13 0.55 -13.88 -12.57
N GLU A 14 1.49 -14.48 -13.29
CA GLU A 14 2.54 -15.32 -12.70
C GLU A 14 3.52 -14.48 -11.87
N GLU A 15 3.84 -13.26 -12.32
CA GLU A 15 4.65 -12.30 -11.57
C GLU A 15 3.97 -11.93 -10.25
N ALA A 16 2.68 -11.57 -10.27
CA ALA A 16 1.92 -11.30 -9.06
C ALA A 16 1.95 -12.50 -8.11
N LYS A 17 1.67 -13.71 -8.61
CA LYS A 17 1.73 -14.93 -7.79
C LYS A 17 3.09 -15.11 -7.11
N ARG A 18 4.19 -14.93 -7.84
CA ARG A 18 5.55 -15.02 -7.28
C ARG A 18 5.81 -13.97 -6.21
N VAL A 19 5.34 -12.74 -6.41
CA VAL A 19 5.48 -11.66 -5.42
C VAL A 19 4.81 -12.04 -4.09
N PHE A 20 3.65 -12.71 -4.13
CA PHE A 20 2.98 -13.17 -2.92
C PHE A 20 3.61 -14.43 -2.32
N GLU A 21 4.08 -15.38 -3.13
CA GLU A 21 4.80 -16.56 -2.64
C GLU A 21 6.12 -16.19 -1.96
N ALA A 22 6.76 -15.11 -2.40
CA ALA A 22 7.98 -14.55 -1.83
C ALA A 22 7.71 -13.37 -0.88
N ALA A 23 6.47 -13.22 -0.38
CA ALA A 23 6.13 -12.12 0.51
C ALA A 23 6.88 -12.22 1.84
N ASN A 24 7.55 -11.13 2.22
CA ASN A 24 8.16 -10.98 3.53
C ASN A 24 7.07 -10.86 4.60
N THR A 25 7.39 -11.29 5.82
CA THR A 25 6.52 -11.20 6.98
C THR A 25 6.96 -10.08 7.93
N VAL A 26 6.16 -9.80 8.95
CA VAL A 26 6.58 -8.93 10.06
C VAL A 26 7.88 -9.45 10.71
N LYS A 27 8.06 -10.78 10.80
CA LYS A 27 9.26 -11.37 11.38
C LYS A 27 10.50 -11.06 10.53
N ASP A 28 10.37 -11.13 9.21
CA ASP A 28 11.47 -10.81 8.28
C ASP A 28 11.82 -9.32 8.36
N ALA A 29 10.80 -8.45 8.34
CA ALA A 29 10.99 -7.01 8.52
C ALA A 29 11.70 -6.68 9.86
N LEU A 30 11.35 -7.38 10.94
CA LEU A 30 12.02 -7.22 12.24
C LEU A 30 13.46 -7.75 12.23
N SER A 31 13.72 -8.85 11.52
CA SER A 31 15.08 -9.40 11.34
C SER A 31 15.97 -8.43 10.57
N ASP A 32 15.40 -7.76 9.58
CA ASP A 32 16.03 -6.69 8.79
C ASP A 32 16.08 -5.35 9.54
N LYS A 33 15.67 -5.33 10.82
CA LYS A 33 15.66 -4.15 11.70
C LYS A 33 14.82 -2.98 11.17
N LEU A 34 13.82 -3.26 10.35
CA LEU A 34 12.95 -2.24 9.79
C LEU A 34 12.01 -1.67 10.86
N ALA A 35 11.49 -0.48 10.57
CA ALA A 35 10.49 0.23 11.34
C ALA A 35 9.27 0.56 10.47
N LEU A 36 8.10 0.64 11.10
CA LEU A 36 6.87 1.10 10.47
C LEU A 36 6.50 2.47 11.02
N ALA A 37 6.49 3.48 10.14
CA ALA A 37 5.87 4.77 10.42
C ALA A 37 4.46 4.80 9.84
N VAL A 38 3.50 5.30 10.62
CA VAL A 38 2.15 5.61 10.16
C VAL A 38 1.98 7.11 10.24
N VAL A 39 2.10 7.78 9.10
CA VAL A 39 2.00 9.22 8.98
C VAL A 39 0.54 9.59 8.75
N ALA A 40 -0.04 10.33 9.69
CA ALA A 40 -1.37 10.92 9.50
C ALA A 40 -1.30 12.04 8.45
N GLY A 41 -2.36 12.20 7.67
CA GLY A 41 -2.39 13.20 6.60
C GLY A 41 -3.51 12.96 5.60
N ASP A 42 -3.45 13.69 4.50
CA ASP A 42 -4.16 13.36 3.26
C ASP A 42 -3.19 13.52 2.08
N PRO A 43 -2.57 12.43 1.59
CA PRO A 43 -2.83 11.04 1.98
C PRO A 43 -2.27 10.66 3.37
N LYS A 44 -2.88 9.65 4.01
CA LYS A 44 -2.28 8.90 5.13
C LYS A 44 -1.26 7.91 4.54
N SER A 45 -0.07 7.85 5.12
CA SER A 45 1.03 7.03 4.60
C SER A 45 1.46 5.95 5.58
N PHE A 46 1.62 4.72 5.08
CA PHE A 46 2.27 3.61 5.76
C PHE A 46 3.64 3.43 5.15
N ILE A 47 4.70 3.56 5.95
CA ILE A 47 6.08 3.60 5.47
C ILE A 47 6.89 2.55 6.22
N LEU A 48 7.35 1.53 5.49
CA LEU A 48 8.30 0.53 5.99
C LEU A 48 9.71 0.93 5.55
N TYR A 49 10.63 1.09 6.49
CA TYR A 49 11.95 1.66 6.21
C TYR A 49 13.02 1.22 7.23
N ASP A 50 14.28 1.41 6.88
CA ASP A 50 15.44 1.22 7.75
C ASP A 50 15.80 2.54 8.45
N PRO A 51 15.53 2.67 9.77
CA PRO A 51 15.81 3.90 10.50
C PRO A 51 17.30 4.17 10.70
N GLU A 52 18.15 3.14 10.81
CA GLU A 52 19.59 3.32 10.96
C GLU A 52 20.22 3.82 9.68
N LEU A 53 19.81 3.27 8.53
CA LEU A 53 20.28 3.73 7.23
C LEU A 53 19.80 5.14 6.94
N LEU A 54 18.55 5.48 7.27
CA LEU A 54 18.02 6.83 7.11
C LEU A 54 18.89 7.85 7.87
N ILE A 55 19.20 7.57 9.14
CA ILE A 55 20.05 8.43 9.97
C ILE A 55 21.44 8.57 9.35
N LYS A 56 22.07 7.46 8.95
CA LYS A 56 23.41 7.49 8.33
C LYS A 56 23.45 8.33 7.05
N ILE A 57 22.38 8.31 6.26
CA ILE A 57 22.29 9.11 5.03
C ILE A 57 22.20 10.59 5.39
N ILE A 58 21.30 10.95 6.30
CA ILE A 58 21.07 12.35 6.69
C ILE A 58 22.29 12.94 7.43
N GLU A 59 22.97 12.16 8.26
CA GLU A 59 24.20 12.62 8.93
C GLU A 59 25.39 12.78 7.98
N ALA A 60 25.39 12.10 6.82
CA ALA A 60 26.46 12.20 5.85
C ALA A 60 26.38 13.48 5.01
N ASP A 61 25.16 14.00 4.79
CA ASP A 61 24.90 15.23 4.05
C ASP A 61 23.55 15.81 4.51
N GLU A 62 23.58 16.72 5.49
CA GLU A 62 22.36 17.24 6.13
C GLU A 62 21.47 18.05 5.17
N ASP A 63 22.06 18.56 4.07
CA ASP A 63 21.41 19.43 3.09
C ASP A 63 20.92 18.67 1.84
N ASP A 64 21.26 17.39 1.67
CA ASP A 64 20.89 16.58 0.50
C ASP A 64 20.13 15.29 0.86
N ASP A 65 18.80 15.40 0.90
CA ASP A 65 17.92 14.25 1.08
C ASP A 65 17.75 13.38 -0.18
N SER A 66 18.39 13.71 -1.31
CA SER A 66 18.21 13.01 -2.59
C SER A 66 18.51 11.52 -2.51
N ARG A 67 19.23 11.07 -1.48
CA ARG A 67 19.56 9.65 -1.23
C ARG A 67 18.71 9.01 -0.14
N ALA A 68 17.96 9.77 0.64
CA ALA A 68 17.22 9.27 1.80
C ALA A 68 16.15 8.25 1.43
N TYR A 69 15.60 8.31 0.20
CA TYR A 69 14.66 7.32 -0.32
C TYR A 69 15.23 5.89 -0.32
N LYS A 70 16.57 5.74 -0.31
CA LYS A 70 17.26 4.45 -0.21
C LYS A 70 17.10 3.79 1.16
N ALA A 71 16.56 4.47 2.16
CA ALA A 71 16.15 3.86 3.41
C ALA A 71 14.74 3.26 3.34
N ILE A 72 13.92 3.65 2.37
CA ILE A 72 12.54 3.19 2.23
C ILE A 72 12.50 1.81 1.55
N TYR A 73 11.74 0.90 2.16
CA TYR A 73 11.51 -0.45 1.66
C TYR A 73 10.14 -0.58 1.01
N ALA A 74 9.12 0.04 1.59
CA ALA A 74 7.80 0.08 0.98
C ALA A 74 6.99 1.28 1.49
N VAL A 75 6.10 1.77 0.62
CA VAL A 75 5.13 2.81 0.92
C VAL A 75 3.76 2.43 0.37
N VAL A 76 2.72 2.64 1.17
CA VAL A 76 1.32 2.65 0.75
C VAL A 76 0.70 3.95 1.23
N MET A 77 0.18 4.74 0.30
CA MET A 77 -0.51 5.99 0.56
C MET A 77 -1.99 5.81 0.28
N VAL A 78 -2.82 6.18 1.24
CA VAL A 78 -4.28 6.09 1.14
C VAL A 78 -4.89 7.47 1.33
N ASN A 79 -5.81 7.84 0.45
CA ASN A 79 -6.55 9.09 0.61
C ASN A 79 -7.58 8.94 1.73
N ARG A 80 -8.05 10.08 2.25
CA ARG A 80 -9.26 10.12 3.08
C ARG A 80 -10.48 9.62 2.31
N ASP A 81 -11.56 9.43 3.05
CA ASP A 81 -12.85 9.01 2.49
C ASP A 81 -13.24 9.91 1.32
N LYS A 82 -13.58 9.28 0.20
CA LYS A 82 -14.36 9.95 -0.84
C LYS A 82 -15.76 10.26 -0.30
N GLU A 83 -16.50 11.13 -0.99
CA GLU A 83 -17.92 11.37 -0.65
C GLU A 83 -18.76 10.08 -0.73
N ALA A 84 -18.34 9.12 -1.57
CA ALA A 84 -18.95 7.81 -1.68
C ALA A 84 -18.46 6.86 -0.56
N PRO A 85 -19.37 6.16 0.12
CA PRO A 85 -19.04 5.42 1.33
C PRO A 85 -18.21 4.16 1.10
N GLN A 86 -18.31 3.46 -0.03
CA GLN A 86 -17.40 2.35 -0.41
C GLN A 86 -17.11 1.34 0.73
N TRP A 87 -18.12 0.98 1.50
CA TRP A 87 -18.04 0.14 2.71
C TRP A 87 -17.17 0.70 3.86
N GLY A 88 -16.88 1.99 3.86
CA GLY A 88 -15.95 2.67 4.77
C GLY A 88 -14.47 2.40 4.45
N ALA A 89 -14.18 1.76 3.31
CA ALA A 89 -12.81 1.43 2.92
C ALA A 89 -12.06 2.65 2.37
N LYS A 90 -10.73 2.69 2.58
CA LYS A 90 -9.90 3.79 2.09
C LYS A 90 -9.39 3.53 0.67
N THR A 91 -9.31 4.59 -0.13
CA THR A 91 -8.78 4.49 -1.50
C THR A 91 -7.26 4.50 -1.48
N VAL A 92 -6.65 3.47 -2.06
CA VAL A 92 -5.21 3.43 -2.31
C VAL A 92 -4.85 4.39 -3.44
N ASN A 93 -3.99 5.37 -3.15
CA ASN A 93 -3.52 6.39 -4.08
C ASN A 93 -2.19 5.98 -4.73
N ALA A 94 -1.17 5.72 -3.90
CA ALA A 94 0.17 5.42 -4.39
C ALA A 94 0.77 4.24 -3.62
N THR A 95 1.48 3.38 -4.32
CA THR A 95 2.18 2.24 -3.72
C THR A 95 3.49 1.96 -4.43
N ALA A 96 4.57 1.79 -3.67
CA ALA A 96 5.83 1.26 -4.16
C ALA A 96 6.43 0.35 -3.09
N ALA A 97 7.15 -0.68 -3.52
CA ALA A 97 7.83 -1.58 -2.60
C ALA A 97 9.04 -2.22 -3.28
N ARG A 98 10.06 -2.51 -2.48
CA ARG A 98 11.09 -3.48 -2.80
C ARG A 98 10.49 -4.88 -2.79
N ASP A 99 11.15 -5.79 -3.49
CA ASP A 99 10.74 -7.17 -3.61
C ASP A 99 10.39 -7.80 -2.25
N GLY A 100 9.25 -8.51 -2.21
CA GLY A 100 8.73 -9.19 -1.03
C GLY A 100 7.97 -8.30 -0.04
N TYR A 101 8.18 -6.98 -0.01
CA TYR A 101 7.58 -6.11 1.02
C TYR A 101 6.21 -5.51 0.64
N GLY A 102 5.83 -5.56 -0.64
CA GLY A 102 4.54 -5.04 -1.12
C GLY A 102 3.33 -5.69 -0.46
N PRO A 103 3.17 -7.03 -0.51
CA PRO A 103 2.04 -7.72 0.13
C PRO A 103 1.92 -7.45 1.63
N LEU A 104 3.05 -7.47 2.36
CA LEU A 104 3.05 -7.15 3.79
C LEU A 104 2.48 -5.75 4.04
N LEU A 105 2.92 -4.74 3.29
CA LEU A 105 2.48 -3.38 3.52
C LEU A 105 1.01 -3.16 3.11
N TYR A 106 0.51 -3.86 2.10
CA TYR A 106 -0.92 -3.90 1.78
C TYR A 106 -1.73 -4.51 2.93
N ASP A 107 -1.29 -5.64 3.49
CA ASP A 107 -1.98 -6.29 4.61
C ASP A 107 -2.03 -5.37 5.85
N ILE A 108 -0.91 -4.70 6.15
CA ILE A 108 -0.83 -3.68 7.21
C ILE A 108 -1.82 -2.54 6.94
N ALA A 109 -1.78 -1.94 5.75
CA ALA A 109 -2.65 -0.82 5.41
C ALA A 109 -4.13 -1.24 5.45
N MET A 110 -4.45 -2.46 5.01
CA MET A 110 -5.81 -2.99 5.01
C MET A 110 -6.37 -3.20 6.41
N ASP A 111 -5.55 -3.71 7.33
CA ASP A 111 -5.91 -3.87 8.74
C ASP A 111 -6.11 -2.51 9.42
N GLU A 112 -5.14 -1.60 9.27
CA GLU A 112 -5.12 -0.30 9.94
C GLU A 112 -6.16 0.70 9.43
N CYS A 113 -6.66 0.51 8.21
CA CYS A 113 -7.72 1.33 7.63
C CYS A 113 -9.12 0.73 7.79
N GLY A 114 -9.22 -0.52 8.24
CA GLY A 114 -10.49 -1.24 8.25
C GLY A 114 -11.03 -1.48 6.84
N GLY A 115 -10.13 -1.68 5.87
CA GLY A 115 -10.46 -2.00 4.48
C GLY A 115 -9.86 -1.05 3.44
N LEU A 116 -9.60 -1.58 2.24
CA LEU A 116 -9.06 -0.83 1.10
C LEU A 116 -9.87 -1.05 -0.18
N VAL A 117 -9.91 -0.02 -1.02
CA VAL A 117 -10.36 -0.07 -2.42
C VAL A 117 -9.24 0.46 -3.32
N SER A 118 -9.21 0.02 -4.58
CA SER A 118 -8.27 0.61 -5.54
C SER A 118 -8.68 2.02 -5.92
N ASP A 119 -7.74 2.81 -6.43
CA ASP A 119 -8.07 4.06 -7.12
C ASP A 119 -9.15 3.83 -8.20
N ARG A 120 -10.05 4.80 -8.35
CA ARG A 120 -11.17 4.75 -9.31
C ARG A 120 -10.77 5.27 -10.69
N SER A 121 -9.81 6.18 -10.76
CA SER A 121 -9.44 6.90 -11.98
C SER A 121 -8.44 6.11 -12.83
N SER A 122 -7.44 5.50 -12.22
CA SER A 122 -6.41 4.75 -12.94
C SER A 122 -5.72 3.70 -12.06
N VAL A 123 -5.61 2.47 -12.58
CA VAL A 123 -4.87 1.39 -11.90
C VAL A 123 -3.98 0.70 -12.92
N SER A 124 -2.68 0.62 -12.62
CA SER A 124 -1.72 -0.03 -13.52
C SER A 124 -2.03 -1.54 -13.71
N PRO A 125 -1.63 -2.15 -14.84
CA PRO A 125 -1.83 -3.59 -15.05
C PRO A 125 -1.22 -4.47 -13.94
N ARG A 126 -0.07 -4.07 -13.38
CA ARG A 126 0.58 -4.75 -12.26
C ARG A 126 -0.24 -4.64 -10.98
N ALA A 127 -0.67 -3.42 -10.61
CA ALA A 127 -1.53 -3.23 -9.45
C ALA A 127 -2.86 -3.99 -9.59
N LYS A 128 -3.48 -4.01 -10.78
CA LYS A 128 -4.69 -4.81 -11.04
C LYS A 128 -4.48 -6.31 -10.82
N ALA A 129 -3.28 -6.82 -11.06
CA ALA A 129 -2.95 -8.22 -10.77
C ALA A 129 -2.80 -8.50 -9.28
N VAL A 130 -2.28 -7.53 -8.50
CA VAL A 130 -2.28 -7.59 -7.03
C VAL A 130 -3.70 -7.69 -6.50
N TRP A 131 -4.61 -6.78 -6.89
CA TRP A 131 -6.02 -6.83 -6.48
C TRP A 131 -6.70 -8.15 -6.88
N ARG A 132 -6.37 -8.69 -8.06
CA ARG A 132 -6.86 -9.99 -8.51
C ARG A 132 -6.41 -11.12 -7.59
N PHE A 133 -5.14 -11.12 -7.20
CA PHE A 133 -4.60 -12.12 -6.29
C PHE A 133 -5.29 -12.06 -4.94
N TYR A 134 -5.49 -10.86 -4.37
CA TYR A 134 -6.29 -10.69 -3.15
C TYR A 134 -7.72 -11.24 -3.31
N ARG A 135 -8.35 -11.04 -4.47
CA ARG A 135 -9.70 -11.54 -4.73
C ARG A 135 -9.75 -13.07 -4.84
N ASP A 136 -8.84 -13.63 -5.62
CA ASP A 136 -8.94 -15.00 -6.13
C ASP A 136 -8.14 -16.01 -5.29
N ASN A 137 -7.14 -15.57 -4.50
CA ASN A 137 -6.18 -16.44 -3.83
C ASN A 137 -6.05 -16.22 -2.31
N ARG A 138 -6.48 -15.07 -1.76
CA ARG A 138 -6.38 -14.79 -0.32
C ARG A 138 -7.69 -15.13 0.39
N GLU A 139 -7.71 -16.25 1.10
CA GLU A 139 -8.90 -16.72 1.84
C GLU A 139 -9.16 -15.92 3.12
N ASP A 140 -8.11 -15.37 3.71
CA ASP A 140 -8.11 -14.49 4.88
C ASP A 140 -8.62 -13.07 4.57
N VAL A 141 -8.94 -12.78 3.31
CA VAL A 141 -9.42 -11.48 2.86
C VAL A 141 -10.89 -11.58 2.46
N VAL A 142 -11.73 -10.78 3.12
CA VAL A 142 -13.14 -10.59 2.81
C VAL A 142 -13.26 -9.54 1.70
N LYS A 143 -14.01 -9.86 0.66
CA LYS A 143 -14.24 -8.98 -0.49
C LYS A 143 -15.71 -8.61 -0.54
N LYS A 144 -16.03 -7.31 -0.58
CA LYS A 144 -17.40 -6.82 -0.70
C LYS A 144 -17.56 -6.08 -2.03
N PRO A 145 -18.55 -6.44 -2.87
CA PRO A 145 -18.76 -5.78 -4.15
C PRO A 145 -19.14 -4.31 -3.94
N LEU A 146 -18.75 -3.45 -4.88
CA LEU A 146 -19.17 -2.05 -4.93
C LEU A 146 -20.32 -1.88 -5.92
N ASP A 147 -21.17 -0.90 -5.65
CA ASP A 147 -22.30 -0.49 -6.50
C ASP A 147 -22.02 0.87 -7.13
N ASP A 148 -22.49 1.06 -8.36
CA ASP A 148 -22.41 2.36 -9.03
C ASP A 148 -23.50 3.28 -8.50
N MET A 149 -23.16 4.52 -8.11
CA MET A 149 -24.15 5.48 -7.61
C MET A 149 -25.23 5.82 -8.64
N GLU A 150 -24.91 5.75 -9.94
CA GLU A 150 -25.85 6.06 -11.02
C GLU A 150 -26.70 4.85 -11.43
N ASP A 151 -26.28 3.63 -11.06
CA ASP A 151 -27.02 2.37 -11.30
C ASP A 151 -26.89 1.41 -10.09
N PRO A 152 -27.43 1.79 -8.92
CA PRO A 152 -27.26 1.02 -7.69
C PRO A 152 -27.99 -0.32 -7.77
N LYS A 153 -27.35 -1.39 -7.30
CA LYS A 153 -27.94 -2.73 -7.25
C LYS A 153 -28.60 -3.04 -5.92
N THR A 154 -28.27 -2.26 -4.89
CA THR A 154 -28.92 -2.32 -3.59
C THR A 154 -29.53 -0.97 -3.19
N PRO A 155 -30.59 -0.94 -2.36
CA PRO A 155 -31.17 0.32 -1.89
C PRO A 155 -30.29 1.09 -0.90
N THR A 156 -29.29 0.42 -0.31
CA THR A 156 -28.43 1.01 0.70
C THR A 156 -27.23 1.63 0.03
N LYS A 157 -26.91 2.87 0.37
CA LYS A 157 -25.79 3.56 -0.25
C LYS A 157 -24.43 3.08 0.20
N LYS A 158 -24.33 2.18 1.19
CA LYS A 158 -23.08 1.89 1.90
C LYS A 158 -21.97 1.34 1.00
N ASP A 159 -22.32 0.74 -0.14
CA ASP A 159 -21.44 0.14 -1.13
C ASP A 159 -21.25 0.98 -2.39
N ASP A 160 -21.91 2.14 -2.43
CA ASP A 160 -21.86 3.08 -3.53
C ASP A 160 -20.44 3.59 -3.81
N THR A 161 -20.13 3.77 -5.09
CA THR A 161 -18.94 4.43 -5.63
C THR A 161 -19.31 5.32 -6.81
N GLU A 162 -18.52 6.37 -7.06
CA GLU A 162 -18.73 7.33 -8.16
C GLU A 162 -18.77 6.66 -9.52
N GLU A 163 -17.85 5.73 -9.75
CA GLU A 163 -17.80 4.93 -10.98
C GLU A 163 -17.19 3.55 -10.68
N LEU A 164 -17.72 2.53 -11.33
CA LEU A 164 -17.12 1.20 -11.38
C LEU A 164 -16.10 1.08 -12.52
N HIS A 165 -15.02 0.35 -12.29
CA HIS A 165 -14.11 0.00 -13.37
C HIS A 165 -14.82 -0.91 -14.40
N PRO A 166 -14.50 -0.79 -15.71
CA PRO A 166 -15.09 -1.62 -16.75
C PRO A 166 -14.97 -3.12 -16.48
N GLY A 167 -16.02 -3.87 -16.77
CA GLY A 167 -16.08 -5.34 -16.58
C GLY A 167 -16.87 -5.81 -15.37
N GLY A 168 -17.54 -4.89 -14.64
CA GLY A 168 -18.49 -5.20 -13.58
C GLY A 168 -17.90 -6.10 -12.48
N ALA A 169 -18.70 -7.05 -11.98
CA ALA A 169 -18.28 -7.99 -10.92
C ALA A 169 -17.06 -8.85 -11.30
N LYS A 170 -16.75 -9.03 -12.59
CA LYS A 170 -15.54 -9.78 -13.00
C LYS A 170 -14.26 -8.97 -12.81
N ASN A 171 -14.35 -7.66 -12.63
CA ASN A 171 -13.18 -6.81 -12.42
C ASN A 171 -12.81 -6.78 -10.92
N PRO A 172 -11.59 -7.22 -10.52
CA PRO A 172 -11.18 -7.21 -9.12
C PRO A 172 -11.11 -5.80 -8.52
N LEU A 173 -11.09 -4.76 -9.34
CA LEU A 173 -11.10 -3.38 -8.85
C LEU A 173 -12.47 -2.96 -8.31
N ASN A 174 -13.55 -3.70 -8.56
CA ASN A 174 -14.91 -3.34 -8.13
C ASN A 174 -15.31 -3.94 -6.77
N TYR A 175 -14.34 -4.02 -5.87
CA TYR A 175 -14.52 -4.58 -4.54
C TYR A 175 -13.78 -3.74 -3.49
N ALA A 176 -14.35 -3.68 -2.30
CA ALA A 176 -13.65 -3.33 -1.06
C ALA A 176 -13.09 -4.60 -0.41
N TYR A 177 -11.85 -4.52 0.05
CA TYR A 177 -11.08 -5.64 0.60
C TYR A 177 -10.79 -5.40 2.08
N PHE A 178 -11.06 -6.39 2.91
CA PHE A 178 -10.88 -6.35 4.36
C PHE A 178 -10.10 -7.58 4.78
N ILE A 179 -9.00 -7.42 5.49
CA ILE A 179 -8.22 -8.55 6.01
C ILE A 179 -8.81 -9.00 7.35
N ASN A 180 -8.89 -10.31 7.55
CA ASN A 180 -9.32 -10.92 8.81
C ASN A 180 -8.09 -11.37 9.60
N GLY A 181 -7.78 -10.69 10.70
CA GLY A 181 -6.61 -10.98 11.52
C GLY A 181 -5.31 -10.50 10.87
N GLY A 182 -5.20 -9.18 10.65
CA GLY A 182 -4.02 -8.56 10.05
C GLY A 182 -2.71 -8.79 10.82
N PRO A 183 -1.58 -8.46 10.19
CA PRO A 183 -0.26 -8.65 10.78
C PRO A 183 -0.09 -7.80 12.06
N ASN A 184 0.46 -8.39 13.13
CA ASN A 184 0.77 -7.66 14.35
C ASN A 184 1.96 -6.69 14.13
N THR A 185 1.68 -5.39 14.01
CA THR A 185 2.72 -4.37 13.72
C THR A 185 3.31 -3.69 14.95
N SER A 186 2.90 -4.06 16.17
CA SER A 186 3.27 -3.31 17.39
C SER A 186 4.78 -3.17 17.55
N ARG A 187 5.56 -4.22 17.22
CA ARG A 187 7.02 -4.17 17.30
C ARG A 187 7.67 -3.30 16.23
N LEU A 188 7.14 -3.27 15.00
CA LEU A 188 7.65 -2.37 13.95
C LEU A 188 7.37 -0.90 14.27
N LYS A 189 6.20 -0.61 14.85
CA LYS A 189 5.87 0.74 15.36
C LYS A 189 6.73 1.12 16.56
N ALA A 190 7.02 0.17 17.46
CA ALA A 190 7.94 0.38 18.57
C ALA A 190 9.37 0.66 18.08
N ASN A 191 9.83 -0.02 17.02
CA ASN A 191 11.09 0.29 16.37
C ASN A 191 11.11 1.75 15.89
N HIS A 192 10.07 2.25 15.20
CA HIS A 192 9.99 3.67 14.82
C HIS A 192 10.08 4.60 16.05
N ALA A 193 9.31 4.32 17.10
CA ALA A 193 9.30 5.11 18.32
C ALA A 193 10.66 5.17 19.04
N ALA A 194 11.46 4.11 18.97
CA ALA A 194 12.79 4.06 19.58
C ALA A 194 13.76 5.13 19.01
N TYR A 195 13.56 5.56 17.77
CA TYR A 195 14.39 6.59 17.11
C TYR A 195 13.85 8.01 17.25
N ALA A 196 12.73 8.23 17.94
CA ALA A 196 12.07 9.54 18.02
C ALA A 196 12.97 10.66 18.55
N LYS A 197 13.88 10.37 19.49
CA LYS A 197 14.85 11.37 19.99
C LYS A 197 15.88 11.76 18.92
N GLN A 198 16.40 10.78 18.18
CA GLN A 198 17.39 11.02 17.11
C GLN A 198 16.74 11.75 15.93
N PHE A 199 15.53 11.36 15.53
CA PHE A 199 14.77 12.05 14.49
C PHE A 199 14.50 13.51 14.83
N ARG A 200 14.13 13.83 16.08
CA ARG A 200 13.99 15.22 16.52
C ARG A 200 15.28 16.02 16.43
N ARG A 201 16.42 15.41 16.79
CA ARG A 201 17.74 16.06 16.67
C ARG A 201 18.11 16.36 15.22
N LEU A 202 17.80 15.44 14.31
CA LEU A 202 18.16 15.51 12.88
C LEU A 202 17.09 16.21 12.02
N GLY A 203 16.03 16.77 12.62
CA GLY A 203 14.94 17.40 11.87
C GLY A 203 14.17 16.42 10.96
N ILE A 204 14.13 15.13 11.30
CA ILE A 204 13.35 14.12 10.59
C ILE A 204 11.92 14.17 11.14
N THR A 205 11.10 15.04 10.56
CA THR A 205 9.67 15.16 10.90
C THR A 205 8.84 14.10 10.18
N GLN A 206 7.58 13.94 10.59
CA GLN A 206 6.63 13.09 9.87
C GLN A 206 6.45 13.56 8.42
N ASP A 207 6.38 14.87 8.19
CA ASP A 207 6.26 15.46 6.84
C ASP A 207 7.50 15.19 6.00
N ARG A 208 8.71 15.34 6.57
CA ARG A 208 9.96 15.03 5.86
C ARG A 208 10.03 13.54 5.52
N LEU A 209 9.64 12.66 6.44
CA LEU A 209 9.59 11.22 6.18
C LEU A 209 8.57 10.86 5.10
N SER A 210 7.40 11.53 5.08
CA SER A 210 6.40 11.36 4.03
C SER A 210 6.91 11.84 2.67
N TRP A 211 7.64 12.95 2.62
CA TRP A 211 8.28 13.45 1.40
C TRP A 211 9.34 12.47 0.87
N ILE A 212 10.19 11.93 1.74
CA ILE A 212 11.18 10.90 1.37
C ILE A 212 10.50 9.63 0.82
N ALA A 213 9.35 9.26 1.38
CA ALA A 213 8.56 8.12 0.89
C ALA A 213 7.87 8.42 -0.45
N GLN A 214 7.46 9.66 -0.72
CA GLN A 214 6.98 10.10 -2.02
C GLN A 214 8.10 10.02 -3.08
N GLU A 215 9.30 10.51 -2.76
CA GLU A 215 10.48 10.37 -3.63
C GLU A 215 10.80 8.90 -3.94
N PHE A 216 10.63 8.00 -2.96
CA PHE A 216 10.76 6.56 -3.20
C PHE A 216 9.73 6.05 -4.21
N PHE A 217 8.48 6.50 -4.13
CA PHE A 217 7.45 6.14 -5.11
C PHE A 217 7.81 6.68 -6.50
N ASP A 218 8.08 7.98 -6.64
CA ASP A 218 8.34 8.67 -7.91
C ASP A 218 9.55 8.11 -8.67
N ARG A 219 10.51 7.49 -7.96
CA ARG A 219 11.70 6.88 -8.57
C ARG A 219 11.50 5.44 -9.01
N ASN A 220 10.46 4.78 -8.55
CA ASN A 220 10.20 3.36 -8.83
C ASN A 220 8.96 3.15 -9.71
N TYR A 221 8.18 4.19 -10.02
CA TYR A 221 6.96 4.16 -10.83
C TYR A 221 6.79 5.43 -11.67
#